data_AF-A0A1F4W011-F1
#
_entry.id   AF-A0A1F4W011-F1
#
_cell.length_a   1.000
_cell.length_b   1.000
_cell.length_c   1.000
_cell.angle_alpha   90.00
_cell.angle_beta   90.00
_cell.angle_gamma   90.00
#
_symmetry.space_group_name_H-M   'P 1'
#
loop_
_entity.id
_entity.type
_entity.pdbx_description
1 polymer ?
#
loop_
_entity_poly.entity_id
_entity_poly.type
_entity_poly.pdbx_seq_one_letter_code
_entity_poly.pdbx_strand_id
1 'polypeptide(L)'
;MEVTSVVNAFADLVVKYKDTGWEHQTHLSDTELKVVEDIVKAAGFDPQLITLGRLYGHYTDQDGSKTGETYCINGYFPYKVISRDGEDYMATGWLNDIFRLATAFLRNRDRLIAEVTAQVLKSVPLMPIQLTEEGDFLREYPPRPLFAGYEYFVTHTADEAKLACCVGVHDLCNGWVDRRQASKEQDVLSCRRCGLRVYFPHKVKTYGDLRKALNERFAVFPG
;
A
#
# COMPACT_ATOMS: atom_id res chain seq x y z
N MET A 1 -5.50 16.17 2.63
CA MET A 1 -6.74 15.83 3.37
C MET A 1 -6.31 15.09 4.62
N GLU A 2 -6.81 15.43 5.79
CA GLU A 2 -6.40 14.72 7.02
C GLU A 2 -7.03 13.32 7.04
N VAL A 3 -6.23 12.28 7.32
CA VAL A 3 -6.69 10.88 7.37
C VAL A 3 -7.93 10.74 8.27
N THR A 4 -7.95 11.46 9.39
CA THR A 4 -9.08 11.47 10.33
C THR A 4 -10.41 11.89 9.69
N SER A 5 -10.43 12.91 8.83
CA SER A 5 -11.69 13.37 8.21
C SER A 5 -12.22 12.34 7.20
N VAL A 6 -11.31 11.74 6.43
CA VAL A 6 -11.63 10.69 5.46
C VAL A 6 -12.21 9.46 6.16
N VAL A 7 -11.56 9.01 7.24
CA VAL A 7 -12.00 7.84 8.00
C VAL A 7 -13.36 8.08 8.65
N ASN A 8 -13.62 9.29 9.18
CA ASN A 8 -14.93 9.61 9.74
C ASN A 8 -16.03 9.57 8.67
N ALA A 9 -15.81 10.18 7.51
CA ALA A 9 -16.77 10.15 6.41
C ALA A 9 -17.05 8.72 5.94
N PHE A 10 -16.00 7.88 5.84
CA PHE A 10 -16.16 6.47 5.50
C PHE A 10 -16.93 5.71 6.59
N ALA A 11 -16.65 5.93 7.86
CA ALA A 11 -17.38 5.33 8.97
C ALA A 11 -18.88 5.69 8.94
N ASP A 12 -19.18 6.96 8.71
CA ASP A 12 -20.57 7.45 8.64
C ASP A 12 -21.30 6.85 7.42
N LEU A 13 -20.61 6.71 6.28
CA LEU A 13 -21.11 6.00 5.11
C LEU A 13 -21.41 4.53 5.44
N VAL A 14 -20.48 3.83 6.11
CA VAL A 14 -20.65 2.42 6.51
C VAL A 14 -21.86 2.24 7.45
N VAL A 15 -22.03 3.15 8.41
CA VAL A 15 -23.14 3.16 9.37
C VAL A 15 -24.48 3.48 8.70
N LYS A 16 -24.51 4.41 7.73
CA LYS A 16 -25.73 4.84 7.03
C LYS A 16 -26.53 3.66 6.45
N TYR A 17 -25.84 2.65 5.90
CA TYR A 17 -26.47 1.51 5.23
C TYR A 17 -26.49 0.23 6.07
N LYS A 18 -26.18 0.32 7.37
CA LYS A 18 -26.23 -0.81 8.31
C LYS A 18 -27.57 -1.55 8.27
N ASP A 19 -28.68 -0.82 8.24
CA ASP A 19 -30.02 -1.40 8.42
C ASP A 19 -30.68 -1.81 7.10
N THR A 20 -30.21 -1.29 5.96
CA THR A 20 -30.76 -1.59 4.62
C THR A 20 -30.01 -2.70 3.88
N GLY A 21 -28.87 -3.16 4.40
CA GLY A 21 -28.03 -4.17 3.78
C GLY A 21 -27.20 -3.62 2.62
N TRP A 22 -25.91 -3.93 2.61
CA TRP A 22 -24.94 -3.45 1.59
C TRP A 22 -25.04 -4.24 0.29
N GLU A 23 -25.43 -5.50 0.39
CA GLU A 23 -25.73 -6.41 -0.71
C GLU A 23 -26.89 -5.92 -1.60
N HIS A 24 -27.71 -5.00 -1.09
CA HIS A 24 -28.84 -4.41 -1.81
C HIS A 24 -28.55 -2.99 -2.33
N GLN A 25 -27.39 -2.41 -1.99
CA GLN A 25 -27.02 -1.08 -2.48
C GLN A 25 -26.45 -1.19 -3.90
N THR A 26 -27.31 -0.93 -4.88
CA THR A 26 -26.92 -0.94 -6.29
C THR A 26 -26.32 0.39 -6.75
N HIS A 27 -26.55 1.50 -6.03
CA HIS A 27 -26.06 2.82 -6.41
C HIS A 27 -25.71 3.68 -5.20
N LEU A 28 -24.45 4.08 -5.11
CA LEU A 28 -23.97 5.17 -4.27
C LEU A 28 -24.11 6.48 -5.05
N SER A 29 -24.43 7.56 -4.36
CA SER A 29 -24.38 8.91 -4.95
C SER A 29 -22.93 9.33 -5.22
N ASP A 30 -22.74 10.35 -6.06
CA ASP A 30 -21.40 10.88 -6.38
C ASP A 30 -20.62 11.30 -5.13
N THR A 31 -21.30 11.89 -4.14
CA THR A 31 -20.69 12.27 -2.86
C THR A 31 -20.22 11.04 -2.07
N GLU A 32 -20.96 9.95 -2.11
CA GLU A 32 -20.59 8.72 -1.39
C GLU A 32 -19.49 7.97 -2.11
N LEU A 33 -19.52 7.93 -3.45
CA LEU A 33 -18.41 7.45 -4.26
C LEU A 33 -17.14 8.24 -3.96
N LYS A 34 -17.25 9.55 -3.75
CA LYS A 34 -16.11 10.39 -3.38
C LYS A 34 -15.50 9.99 -2.04
N VAL A 35 -16.33 9.65 -1.05
CA VAL A 35 -15.84 9.12 0.24
C VAL A 35 -15.08 7.80 0.06
N VAL A 36 -15.59 6.90 -0.80
CA VAL A 36 -14.90 5.64 -1.13
C VAL A 36 -13.58 5.89 -1.87
N GLU A 37 -13.55 6.87 -2.77
CA GLU A 37 -12.33 7.28 -3.47
C GLU A 37 -11.29 7.84 -2.50
N ASP A 38 -11.72 8.70 -1.58
CA ASP A 38 -10.83 9.37 -0.65
C ASP A 38 -10.22 8.39 0.35
N ILE A 39 -10.96 7.36 0.81
CA ILE A 39 -10.40 6.32 1.71
C ILE A 39 -9.38 5.44 0.99
N VAL A 40 -9.61 5.11 -0.29
CA VAL A 40 -8.67 4.34 -1.12
C VAL A 40 -7.41 5.17 -1.40
N LYS A 41 -7.56 6.46 -1.69
CA LYS A 41 -6.42 7.40 -1.84
C LYS A 41 -5.64 7.59 -0.55
N ALA A 42 -6.33 7.71 0.59
CA ALA A 42 -5.70 7.83 1.89
C ALA A 42 -4.86 6.60 2.25
N ALA A 43 -5.24 5.42 1.74
CA ALA A 43 -4.47 4.19 1.85
C ALA A 43 -3.32 4.08 0.83
N GLY A 44 -3.05 5.13 0.04
CA GLY A 44 -1.89 5.20 -0.85
C GLY A 44 -2.08 4.63 -2.25
N PHE A 45 -3.30 4.23 -2.62
CA PHE A 45 -3.63 3.84 -4.00
C PHE A 45 -3.93 5.06 -4.87
N ASP A 46 -3.79 4.94 -6.19
CA ASP A 46 -4.11 6.00 -7.17
C ASP A 46 -5.31 5.61 -8.06
N PRO A 47 -6.55 5.59 -7.51
CA PRO A 47 -7.73 5.27 -8.28
C PRO A 47 -8.00 6.37 -9.31
N GLN A 48 -8.21 5.96 -10.57
CA GLN A 48 -8.73 6.83 -11.63
C GLN A 48 -10.26 6.83 -11.64
N LEU A 49 -10.88 5.70 -11.27
CA LEU A 49 -12.32 5.56 -11.20
C LEU A 49 -12.71 4.49 -10.17
N ILE A 50 -13.80 4.72 -9.46
CA ILE A 50 -14.52 3.69 -8.71
C ILE A 50 -15.86 3.46 -9.38
N THR A 51 -16.15 2.21 -9.70
CA THR A 51 -17.35 1.86 -10.47
C THR A 51 -18.01 0.61 -9.92
N LEU A 52 -19.33 0.52 -10.11
CA LEU A 52 -20.11 -0.64 -9.70
C LEU A 52 -19.67 -1.87 -10.51
N GLY A 53 -19.46 -2.98 -9.82
CA GLY A 53 -19.11 -4.25 -10.44
C GLY A 53 -18.28 -5.15 -9.55
N ARG A 54 -18.33 -6.44 -9.85
CA ARG A 54 -17.45 -7.43 -9.23
C ARG A 54 -16.17 -7.58 -10.04
N LEU A 55 -15.06 -7.75 -9.33
CA LEU A 55 -13.77 -8.09 -9.89
C LEU A 55 -13.46 -9.55 -9.56
N TYR A 56 -12.99 -10.28 -10.57
CA TYR A 56 -12.69 -11.70 -10.43
C TYR A 56 -11.21 -11.97 -10.70
N GLY A 57 -10.57 -12.69 -9.79
CA GLY A 57 -9.26 -13.30 -10.03
C GLY A 57 -9.39 -14.66 -10.67
N HIS A 58 -8.27 -15.19 -11.17
CA HIS A 58 -8.20 -16.52 -11.76
C HIS A 58 -7.27 -17.40 -10.92
N TYR A 59 -7.68 -18.64 -10.67
CA TYR A 59 -6.78 -19.62 -10.11
C TYR A 59 -5.73 -20.01 -11.16
N THR A 60 -4.52 -20.27 -10.69
CA THR A 60 -3.40 -20.70 -11.54
C THR A 60 -2.95 -22.09 -11.12
N ASP A 61 -2.58 -22.90 -12.11
CA ASP A 61 -1.98 -24.21 -11.89
C ASP A 61 -0.49 -24.04 -11.49
N GLN A 62 0.19 -25.16 -11.16
CA GLN A 62 1.59 -25.16 -10.72
C GLN A 62 2.55 -24.57 -11.75
N ASP A 63 2.18 -24.60 -13.03
CA ASP A 63 2.94 -24.01 -14.13
C ASP A 63 2.61 -22.52 -14.38
N GLY A 64 1.69 -21.94 -13.60
CA GLY A 64 1.23 -20.55 -13.72
C GLY A 64 0.13 -20.34 -14.78
N SER A 65 -0.28 -21.39 -15.50
CA SER A 65 -1.40 -21.32 -16.43
C SER A 65 -2.73 -21.15 -15.67
N LYS A 66 -3.73 -20.50 -16.28
CA LYS A 66 -5.04 -20.33 -15.64
C LYS A 66 -5.79 -21.66 -15.66
N THR A 67 -6.37 -22.07 -14.53
CA THR A 67 -7.19 -23.29 -14.45
C THR A 67 -8.56 -23.16 -15.11
N GLY A 68 -8.95 -21.92 -15.46
CA GLY A 68 -10.31 -21.58 -15.91
C GLY A 68 -11.26 -21.24 -14.77
N GLU A 69 -10.91 -21.57 -13.53
CA GLU A 69 -11.67 -21.22 -12.34
C GLU A 69 -11.41 -19.77 -11.92
N THR A 70 -12.44 -19.12 -11.38
CA THR A 70 -12.38 -17.73 -10.92
C THR A 70 -12.81 -17.59 -9.47
N TYR A 71 -12.32 -16.56 -8.78
CA TYR A 71 -12.77 -16.18 -7.45
C TYR A 71 -13.12 -14.69 -7.40
N CYS A 72 -14.17 -14.34 -6.65
CA CYS A 72 -14.58 -12.94 -6.49
C CYS A 72 -13.66 -12.24 -5.50
N ILE A 73 -13.04 -11.14 -5.91
CA ILE A 73 -12.13 -10.33 -5.09
C ILE A 73 -12.91 -9.46 -4.11
N ASN A 74 -13.94 -8.79 -4.61
CA ASN A 74 -14.75 -7.87 -3.83
C ASN A 74 -16.12 -8.46 -3.51
N GLY A 75 -16.18 -9.56 -2.75
CA GLY A 75 -17.44 -10.23 -2.40
C GLY A 75 -18.37 -9.41 -1.47
N TYR A 76 -17.80 -8.58 -0.59
CA TYR A 76 -18.53 -7.80 0.42
C TYR A 76 -18.92 -6.40 -0.06
N PHE A 77 -18.13 -5.78 -0.93
CA PHE A 77 -18.39 -4.43 -1.43
C PHE A 77 -18.56 -4.43 -2.96
N PRO A 78 -19.70 -3.98 -3.53
CA PRO A 78 -20.02 -4.18 -4.95
C PRO A 78 -19.34 -3.16 -5.89
N TYR A 79 -18.25 -2.54 -5.48
CA TYR A 79 -17.49 -1.59 -6.29
C TYR A 79 -16.06 -2.08 -6.51
N LYS A 80 -15.54 -1.80 -7.70
CA LYS A 80 -14.15 -2.07 -8.08
C LYS A 80 -13.41 -0.78 -8.35
N VAL A 81 -12.10 -0.83 -8.14
CA VAL A 81 -11.17 0.26 -8.37
C VAL A 81 -10.50 0.08 -9.73
N ILE A 82 -10.49 1.14 -10.52
CA ILE A 82 -9.80 1.21 -11.81
C ILE A 82 -8.62 2.18 -11.66
N SER A 83 -7.41 1.71 -11.94
CA SER A 83 -6.20 2.51 -12.04
C SER A 83 -5.94 2.93 -13.49
N ARG A 84 -4.79 3.56 -13.76
CA ARG A 84 -4.39 3.93 -15.13
C ARG A 84 -4.16 2.71 -16.03
N ASP A 85 -3.76 1.59 -15.44
CA ASP A 85 -3.41 0.36 -16.16
C ASP A 85 -4.60 -0.59 -16.31
N GLY A 86 -5.79 -0.21 -15.80
CA GLY A 86 -7.01 -1.00 -15.86
C GLY A 86 -7.52 -1.37 -14.47
N GLU A 87 -8.06 -2.59 -14.33
CA GLU A 87 -8.61 -3.05 -13.05
C GLU A 87 -7.51 -3.23 -12.01
N ASP A 88 -7.66 -2.57 -10.85
CA ASP A 88 -6.69 -2.66 -9.76
C ASP A 88 -7.12 -3.72 -8.74
N TYR A 89 -6.49 -4.88 -8.82
CA TYR A 89 -6.81 -6.05 -7.99
C TYR A 89 -6.51 -5.80 -6.52
N MET A 90 -5.42 -5.07 -6.24
CA MET A 90 -4.99 -4.81 -4.87
C MET A 90 -5.86 -3.75 -4.22
N ALA A 91 -6.11 -2.63 -4.91
CA ALA A 91 -6.97 -1.58 -4.39
C ALA A 91 -8.42 -2.07 -4.22
N THR A 92 -8.93 -2.87 -5.16
CA THR A 92 -10.28 -3.45 -5.07
C THR A 92 -10.40 -4.45 -3.92
N GLY A 93 -9.43 -5.33 -3.74
CA GLY A 93 -9.40 -6.27 -2.63
C GLY A 93 -9.27 -5.57 -1.28
N TRP A 94 -8.39 -4.56 -1.19
CA TRP A 94 -8.21 -3.75 0.01
C TRP A 94 -9.50 -3.04 0.40
N LEU A 95 -10.18 -2.43 -0.58
CA LEU A 95 -11.47 -1.77 -0.38
C LEU A 95 -12.54 -2.74 0.13
N ASN A 96 -12.55 -3.97 -0.39
CA ASN A 96 -13.45 -5.01 0.08
C ASN A 96 -13.16 -5.41 1.54
N ASP A 97 -11.90 -5.55 1.93
CA ASP A 97 -11.52 -5.93 3.29
C ASP A 97 -11.70 -4.81 4.31
N ILE A 98 -11.38 -3.56 3.97
CA ILE A 98 -11.62 -2.43 4.87
C ILE A 98 -13.12 -2.25 5.12
N PHE A 99 -13.94 -2.52 4.10
CA PHE A 99 -15.38 -2.53 4.21
C PHE A 99 -15.86 -3.67 5.13
N ARG A 100 -15.39 -4.91 4.90
CA ARG A 100 -15.65 -6.06 5.78
C ARG A 100 -15.28 -5.78 7.24
N LEU A 101 -14.10 -5.21 7.48
CA LEU A 101 -13.63 -4.80 8.81
C LEU A 101 -14.57 -3.76 9.44
N ALA A 102 -14.94 -2.72 8.70
CA ALA A 102 -15.81 -1.67 9.20
C ALA A 102 -17.19 -2.21 9.58
N THR A 103 -17.76 -3.13 8.78
CA THR A 103 -19.04 -3.77 9.11
C THR A 103 -18.97 -4.61 10.41
N ALA A 104 -17.83 -5.23 10.71
CA ALA A 104 -17.63 -5.99 11.95
C ALA A 104 -17.67 -5.10 13.21
N PHE A 105 -17.42 -3.79 13.08
CA PHE A 105 -17.38 -2.83 14.20
C PHE A 105 -18.53 -1.81 14.19
N LEU A 106 -19.59 -2.03 13.40
CA LEU A 106 -20.74 -1.13 13.28
C LEU A 106 -21.42 -0.73 14.62
N ARG A 107 -21.29 -1.57 15.66
CA ARG A 107 -21.87 -1.31 16.99
C ARG A 107 -20.99 -0.41 17.88
N ASN A 108 -19.74 -0.16 17.48
CA ASN A 108 -18.78 0.65 18.22
C ASN A 108 -18.03 1.56 17.25
N ARG A 109 -18.58 2.76 17.03
CA ARG A 109 -18.05 3.73 16.06
C ARG A 109 -16.61 4.13 16.35
N ASP A 110 -16.24 4.31 17.62
CA ASP A 110 -14.88 4.69 18.00
C ASP A 110 -13.87 3.59 17.65
N ARG A 111 -14.25 2.32 17.90
CA ARG A 111 -13.43 1.18 17.49
C ARG A 111 -13.35 1.05 15.97
N LEU A 112 -14.45 1.23 15.24
CA LEU A 112 -14.44 1.26 13.78
C LEU A 112 -13.43 2.28 13.27
N ILE A 113 -13.49 3.53 13.76
CA ILE A 113 -12.59 4.60 13.35
C ILE A 113 -11.14 4.25 13.67
N ALA A 114 -10.86 3.74 14.88
CA ALA A 114 -9.51 3.37 15.28
C ALA A 114 -8.92 2.27 14.39
N GLU A 115 -9.69 1.22 14.11
CA GLU A 115 -9.25 0.08 13.30
C GLU A 115 -9.09 0.48 11.82
N VAL A 116 -10.03 1.23 11.25
CA VAL A 116 -9.92 1.73 9.87
C VAL A 116 -8.74 2.69 9.73
N THR A 117 -8.54 3.61 10.68
CA THR A 117 -7.37 4.51 10.69
C THR A 117 -6.08 3.71 10.71
N ALA A 118 -5.98 2.69 11.58
CA ALA A 118 -4.79 1.86 11.67
C ALA A 118 -4.50 1.11 10.36
N GLN A 119 -5.53 0.62 9.66
CA GLN A 119 -5.34 -0.05 8.38
C GLN A 119 -4.95 0.93 7.27
N VAL A 120 -5.59 2.10 7.19
CA VAL A 120 -5.22 3.15 6.23
C VAL A 120 -3.74 3.52 6.37
N LEU A 121 -3.29 3.81 7.61
CA LEU A 121 -1.91 4.20 7.87
C LEU A 121 -0.90 3.10 7.55
N LYS A 122 -1.23 1.82 7.81
CA LYS A 122 -0.37 0.67 7.43
C LYS A 122 -0.31 0.44 5.93
N SER A 123 -1.31 0.91 5.20
CA SER A 123 -1.46 0.69 3.78
C SER A 123 -0.72 1.74 2.94
N VAL A 124 -0.27 2.85 3.54
CA VAL A 124 0.48 3.88 2.82
C VAL A 124 1.86 3.34 2.44
N PRO A 125 2.21 3.30 1.13
CA PRO A 125 3.53 2.89 0.67
C PRO A 125 4.66 3.71 1.27
N LEU A 126 5.83 3.09 1.41
CA LEU A 126 7.05 3.81 1.76
C LEU A 126 7.32 4.87 0.69
N MET A 127 7.35 6.15 1.07
CA MET A 127 7.79 7.20 0.16
C MET A 127 9.20 6.87 -0.33
N PRO A 128 9.47 6.80 -1.65
CA PRO A 128 10.78 6.42 -2.15
C PRO A 128 11.91 7.22 -1.50
N ILE A 129 13.02 6.54 -1.21
CA ILE A 129 14.21 7.16 -0.61
C ILE A 129 15.20 7.45 -1.73
N GLN A 130 15.56 8.72 -1.89
CA GLN A 130 16.57 9.13 -2.86
C GLN A 130 17.94 8.57 -2.45
N LEU A 131 18.55 7.82 -3.36
CA LEU A 131 19.83 7.13 -3.21
C LEU A 131 21.02 7.97 -3.72
N THR A 132 20.79 8.80 -4.73
CA THR A 132 21.81 9.61 -5.42
C THR A 132 21.27 11.00 -5.77
N GLU A 133 22.15 11.96 -6.02
CA GLU A 133 21.75 13.34 -6.39
C GLU A 133 21.03 13.39 -7.74
N GLU A 134 21.37 12.45 -8.63
CA GLU A 134 20.81 12.31 -9.97
C GLU A 134 19.39 11.71 -9.98
N GLY A 135 18.84 11.36 -8.81
CA GLY A 135 17.46 10.88 -8.68
C GLY A 135 17.32 9.37 -8.85
N ASP A 136 18.29 8.57 -8.40
CA ASP A 136 18.03 7.14 -8.15
C ASP A 136 17.20 6.99 -6.89
N PHE A 137 16.20 6.10 -6.90
CA PHE A 137 15.34 5.88 -5.73
C PHE A 137 15.34 4.42 -5.29
N LEU A 138 15.34 4.22 -3.97
CA LEU A 138 14.96 2.99 -3.32
C LEU A 138 13.46 3.03 -3.05
N ARG A 139 12.75 2.00 -3.51
CA ARG A 139 11.35 1.77 -3.19
C ARG A 139 11.19 0.42 -2.53
N GLU A 140 10.09 0.24 -1.81
CA GLU A 140 9.76 -1.05 -1.22
C GLU A 140 9.46 -2.12 -2.28
N TYR A 141 9.43 -3.37 -1.85
CA TYR A 141 9.04 -4.47 -2.72
C TYR A 141 7.59 -4.31 -3.16
N PRO A 142 7.23 -4.79 -4.37
CA PRO A 142 5.83 -4.95 -4.73
C PRO A 142 5.11 -5.73 -3.62
N PRO A 143 3.94 -5.26 -3.18
CA PRO A 143 3.19 -5.95 -2.15
C PRO A 143 2.87 -7.37 -2.65
N ARG A 144 3.11 -8.35 -1.80
CA ARG A 144 2.68 -9.73 -2.07
C ARG A 144 1.37 -9.94 -1.34
N PRO A 145 0.28 -10.32 -2.02
CA PRO A 145 -0.89 -10.81 -1.31
C PRO A 145 -0.44 -12.00 -0.45
N LEU A 146 -0.87 -12.04 0.80
CA LEU A 146 -0.48 -13.10 1.72
C LEU A 146 -0.94 -14.45 1.17
N PHE A 147 0.02 -15.29 0.81
CA PHE A 147 -0.18 -16.70 0.45
C PHE A 147 -0.60 -17.48 1.70
N ALA A 148 -1.83 -17.31 2.16
CA ALA A 148 -2.61 -18.24 3.02
C ALA A 148 -3.81 -17.55 3.71
N GLY A 149 -4.62 -16.78 2.97
CA GLY A 149 -5.93 -16.37 3.45
C GLY A 149 -6.28 -14.94 3.08
N TYR A 150 -7.05 -14.80 2.01
CA TYR A 150 -8.07 -13.78 1.65
C TYR A 150 -8.00 -12.32 2.13
N GLU A 151 -6.92 -11.86 2.77
CA GLU A 151 -6.80 -10.51 3.28
C GLU A 151 -5.86 -9.70 2.37
N TYR A 152 -6.46 -8.73 1.67
CA TYR A 152 -5.80 -7.74 0.83
C TYR A 152 -5.29 -6.54 1.65
N PHE A 153 -5.27 -6.64 2.98
CA PHE A 153 -4.56 -5.67 3.79
C PHE A 153 -3.08 -5.73 3.49
N VAL A 154 -2.56 -4.59 3.03
CA VAL A 154 -1.14 -4.44 2.72
C VAL A 154 -0.47 -3.80 3.92
N THR A 155 0.55 -4.45 4.45
CA THR A 155 1.42 -3.85 5.47
C THR A 155 2.68 -3.37 4.78
N HIS A 156 2.71 -2.08 4.46
CA HIS A 156 3.85 -1.45 3.81
C HIS A 156 4.98 -1.18 4.81
N THR A 157 6.17 -0.94 4.25
CA THR A 157 7.34 -0.58 5.06
C THR A 157 7.18 0.87 5.53
N ALA A 158 7.31 1.11 6.83
CA ALA A 158 7.32 2.47 7.39
C ALA A 158 8.75 2.97 7.65
N ASP A 159 8.92 4.28 7.84
CA ASP A 159 10.23 4.88 8.13
C ASP A 159 10.85 4.32 9.43
N GLU A 160 10.04 3.90 10.41
CA GLU A 160 10.50 3.29 11.66
C GLU A 160 10.97 1.83 11.50
N ALA A 161 10.68 1.20 10.36
CA ALA A 161 11.06 -0.19 10.12
C ALA A 161 12.59 -0.32 10.05
N LYS A 162 13.11 -1.43 10.59
CA LYS A 162 14.54 -1.71 10.57
C LYS A 162 14.99 -2.13 9.17
N LEU A 163 16.16 -1.67 8.76
CA LEU A 163 16.81 -2.09 7.52
C LEU A 163 17.25 -3.56 7.64
N ALA A 164 16.65 -4.44 6.84
CA ALA A 164 17.03 -5.84 6.71
C ALA A 164 18.26 -6.04 5.80
N CYS A 165 18.65 -7.29 5.54
CA CYS A 165 19.72 -7.60 4.59
C CYS A 165 19.36 -7.26 3.13
N CYS A 166 18.06 -7.25 2.81
CA CYS A 166 17.53 -6.83 1.52
C CYS A 166 16.49 -5.74 1.78
N VAL A 167 16.73 -4.52 1.31
CA VAL A 167 16.03 -3.31 1.76
C VAL A 167 15.00 -2.77 0.76
N GLY A 168 14.84 -3.38 -0.40
CA GLY A 168 13.86 -2.96 -1.40
C GLY A 168 14.33 -3.21 -2.81
N VAL A 169 13.80 -2.42 -3.74
CA VAL A 169 14.16 -2.45 -5.16
C VAL A 169 14.59 -1.08 -5.63
N HIS A 170 15.54 -1.05 -6.55
CA HIS A 170 15.96 0.16 -7.24
C HIS A 170 14.90 0.51 -8.28
N ASP A 171 14.37 1.72 -8.20
CA ASP A 171 13.24 2.15 -9.01
C ASP A 171 13.53 2.07 -10.52
N LEU A 172 14.70 2.55 -10.94
CA LEU A 172 15.08 2.61 -12.36
C LEU A 172 15.20 1.22 -13.01
N CYS A 173 15.89 0.28 -12.36
CA CYS A 173 16.20 -1.02 -12.97
C CYS A 173 15.39 -2.19 -12.40
N ASN A 174 14.51 -1.96 -11.42
CA ASN A 174 13.77 -3.00 -10.71
C ASN A 174 14.66 -4.09 -10.06
N GLY A 175 15.94 -3.79 -9.85
CA GLY A 175 16.91 -4.70 -9.24
C GLY A 175 16.80 -4.66 -7.72
N TRP A 176 16.89 -5.84 -7.08
CA TRP A 176 16.90 -5.96 -5.63
C TRP A 176 18.12 -5.22 -5.04
N VAL A 177 17.91 -4.52 -3.92
CA VAL A 177 18.94 -3.74 -3.24
C VAL A 177 19.30 -4.42 -1.91
N ASP A 178 20.55 -4.88 -1.82
CA ASP A 178 21.08 -5.50 -0.62
C ASP A 178 21.76 -4.48 0.28
N ARG A 179 21.58 -4.61 1.60
CA ARG A 179 22.44 -3.98 2.60
C ARG A 179 23.56 -4.94 2.96
N ARG A 180 24.81 -4.46 2.92
CA ARG A 180 25.99 -5.20 3.38
C ARG A 180 26.85 -4.31 4.24
N GLN A 181 27.53 -4.89 5.23
CA GLN A 181 28.55 -4.16 5.96
C GLN A 181 29.79 -4.04 5.07
N ALA A 182 30.23 -2.81 4.79
CA ALA A 182 31.40 -2.55 3.97
C ALA A 182 32.66 -2.34 4.81
N SER A 183 32.51 -1.74 6.00
CA SER A 183 33.59 -1.54 6.97
C SER A 183 33.05 -1.55 8.40
N LYS A 184 33.91 -1.26 9.39
CA LYS A 184 33.46 -1.10 10.79
C LYS A 184 32.46 0.04 10.97
N GLU A 185 32.52 1.07 10.11
CA GLU A 185 31.78 2.31 10.27
C GLU A 185 30.74 2.56 9.18
N GLN A 186 30.80 1.78 8.10
CA GLN A 186 29.97 2.00 6.91
C GLN A 186 29.27 0.72 6.48
N ASP A 187 28.00 0.87 6.16
CA ASP A 187 27.26 -0.09 5.36
C ASP A 187 27.17 0.41 3.91
N VAL A 188 26.82 -0.49 3.01
CA VAL A 188 26.57 -0.20 1.60
C VAL A 188 25.24 -0.81 1.17
N LEU A 189 24.45 -0.01 0.46
CA LEU A 189 23.34 -0.51 -0.35
C LEU A 189 23.87 -0.84 -1.74
N SER A 190 23.62 -2.05 -2.23
CA SER A 190 24.08 -2.51 -3.55
C SER A 190 22.91 -3.05 -4.37
N CYS A 191 22.64 -2.44 -5.52
CA CYS A 191 21.69 -3.00 -6.47
C CYS A 191 22.29 -4.22 -7.19
N ARG A 192 21.60 -5.35 -7.18
CA ARG A 192 22.05 -6.60 -7.83
C ARG A 192 22.05 -6.54 -9.36
N ARG A 193 21.30 -5.62 -9.98
CA ARG A 193 21.13 -5.55 -11.43
C ARG A 193 22.07 -4.56 -12.10
N CYS A 194 22.08 -3.30 -11.66
CA CYS A 194 22.92 -2.25 -12.26
C CYS A 194 24.25 -2.04 -11.52
N GLY A 195 24.44 -2.64 -10.34
CA GLY A 195 25.65 -2.49 -9.54
C GLY A 195 25.77 -1.16 -8.79
N LEU A 196 24.73 -0.31 -8.78
CA LEU A 196 24.68 0.92 -7.98
C LEU A 196 25.07 0.63 -6.53
N ARG A 197 25.96 1.45 -5.96
CA ARG A 197 26.45 1.34 -4.59
C ARG A 197 26.33 2.65 -3.84
N VAL A 198 25.64 2.64 -2.71
CA VAL A 198 25.46 3.81 -1.85
C VAL A 198 25.96 3.50 -0.45
N TYR A 199 27.01 4.19 -0.02
CA TYR A 199 27.57 4.04 1.32
C TYR A 199 26.87 4.96 2.31
N PHE A 200 26.66 4.46 3.52
CA PHE A 200 26.06 5.21 4.61
C PHE A 200 26.57 4.73 5.98
N PRO A 201 26.52 5.58 7.02
CA PRO A 201 27.03 5.23 8.34
C PRO A 201 26.34 4.00 8.93
N HIS A 202 27.11 3.08 9.52
CA HIS A 202 26.60 1.85 10.14
C HIS A 202 25.58 2.11 11.27
N LYS A 203 25.60 3.31 11.89
CA LYS A 203 24.64 3.73 12.91
C LYS A 203 23.20 3.88 12.39
N VAL A 204 23.01 4.01 11.08
CA VAL A 204 21.68 4.07 10.43
C VAL A 204 21.03 2.69 10.52
N LYS A 205 19.89 2.60 11.23
CA LYS A 205 19.21 1.32 11.47
C LYS A 205 17.81 1.26 10.84
N THR A 206 17.18 2.38 10.56
CA THR A 206 15.81 2.44 10.01
C THR A 206 15.76 3.08 8.62
N TYR A 207 14.62 2.94 7.92
CA TYR A 207 14.39 3.62 6.63
C TYR A 207 14.35 5.15 6.79
N GLY A 208 13.76 5.65 7.87
CA GLY A 208 13.76 7.07 8.19
C GLY A 208 15.16 7.62 8.49
N ASP A 209 15.99 6.86 9.22
CA ASP A 209 17.40 7.23 9.43
C ASP A 209 18.17 7.29 8.11
N LEU A 210 17.92 6.33 7.21
CA LEU A 210 18.55 6.27 5.90
C LEU A 210 18.18 7.48 5.06
N ARG A 211 16.88 7.81 4.99
CA ARG A 211 16.37 8.99 4.30
C ARG A 211 17.05 10.27 4.79
N LYS A 212 17.15 10.45 6.11
CA LYS A 212 17.82 11.61 6.72
C LYS A 212 19.29 11.66 6.37
N ALA A 213 20.02 10.56 6.56
CA ALA A 213 21.46 10.51 6.31
C ALA A 213 21.83 10.78 4.83
N LEU A 214 21.00 10.33 3.89
CA LEU A 214 21.21 10.59 2.46
C LEU A 214 20.83 12.04 2.08
N ASN A 215 19.71 12.55 2.59
CA ASN A 215 19.31 13.94 2.34
C ASN A 215 20.33 14.95 2.90
N GLU A 216 20.87 14.70 4.10
CA GLU A 216 21.93 15.52 4.69
C GLU A 216 23.19 15.54 3.80
N ARG A 217 23.53 14.43 3.18
CA ARG A 217 24.67 14.34 2.25
C ARG A 217 24.47 15.22 1.03
N PHE A 218 23.26 15.25 0.46
CA PHE A 218 22.94 16.07 -0.70
C PHE A 218 22.87 17.57 -0.36
N ALA A 219 22.49 17.93 0.87
CA ALA A 219 22.42 19.32 1.31
C ALA A 219 23.80 20.00 1.49
N VAL A 220 24.87 19.21 1.68
CA VAL A 220 26.24 19.72 1.89
C VAL A 220 26.94 20.13 0.58
N PHE A 221 26.40 19.74 -0.57
CA PHE A 221 26.92 20.13 -1.88
C PHE A 221 25.87 20.94 -2.68
N PRO A 222 25.60 22.20 -2.30
CA PRO A 222 24.92 23.10 -3.23
C PRO A 222 25.89 23.36 -4.39
N GLY A 223 25.48 22.95 -5.60
CA GLY A 223 26.18 23.30 -6.85
C GLY A 223 26.31 24.79 -7.07
#